data_AF-A0A4Q5SL61-F1
#
_entry.id   AF-A0A4Q5SL61-F1
#
_cell.length_a   1.000
_cell.length_b   1.000
_cell.length_c   1.000
_cell.angle_alpha   90.00
_cell.angle_beta   90.00
_cell.angle_gamma   90.00
#
_symmetry.space_group_name_H-M   'P 1'
#
loop_
_entity.id
_entity.type
_entity.pdbx_description
1 polymer ?
#
loop_
_entity_poly.entity_id
_entity_poly.type
_entity_poly.pdbx_seq_one_letter_code
_entity_poly.pdbx_strand_id
1 'polypeptide(L)'
;QLEQLSPDGSVFEDGINETASVRIEQIVDAAVKASLVGLKKDDVVELDIQKAFANDAAKIAGLLKIDEETAADLKSNFRLTVKNVNRLEESDLNQEFFDKLFGEGNVTTEEEFKAKITEEQENMLKQDSERKLQDEIYNYALSKVDFALPDEFLKRWLKATNEKLSDEELEGGYDDFAKNLKWTLIENKIITGNNIEIKYDEVFSVAKQRLDAQFRMYSPQPLTDEQLGQYTVQYLQNKENANRIFEEVKALKTFDYIKSVITLDNKEITRSEFAKL
;
A
#
# COMPACT_ATOMS: atom_id res chain seq x y z
N GLN A 1 6.23 -32.23 6.26
CA GLN A 1 5.90 -32.44 7.68
C GLN A 1 7.19 -32.29 8.46
N LEU A 2 7.19 -31.46 9.49
CA LEU A 2 8.31 -31.16 10.37
C LEU A 2 7.95 -31.71 11.74
N GLU A 3 8.79 -32.60 12.26
CA GLU A 3 8.60 -33.22 13.57
C GLU A 3 9.81 -32.92 14.43
N GLN A 4 9.60 -32.29 15.58
CA GLN A 4 10.67 -31.94 16.50
C GLN A 4 11.40 -33.20 16.97
N LEU A 5 12.73 -33.13 17.02
CA LEU A 5 13.57 -34.23 17.48
C LEU A 5 14.07 -34.01 18.91
N SER A 6 14.11 -35.09 19.67
CA SER A 6 14.83 -35.17 20.94
C SER A 6 16.35 -35.14 20.72
N PRO A 7 17.17 -34.85 21.74
CA PRO A 7 18.64 -34.84 21.62
C PRO A 7 19.25 -36.18 21.18
N ASP A 8 18.52 -37.28 21.29
CA ASP A 8 18.92 -38.63 20.85
C ASP A 8 18.54 -38.94 19.38
N GLY A 9 17.90 -37.99 18.68
CA GLY A 9 17.46 -38.13 17.29
C GLY A 9 16.11 -38.83 17.11
N SER A 10 15.43 -39.22 18.20
CA SER A 10 14.05 -39.73 18.16
C SER A 10 13.05 -38.58 17.99
N VAL A 11 11.86 -38.87 17.48
CA VAL A 11 10.77 -37.87 17.42
C VAL A 11 10.32 -37.57 18.84
N PHE A 12 10.25 -36.29 19.19
CA PHE A 12 9.74 -35.87 20.48
C PHE A 12 8.21 -35.92 20.46
N GLU A 13 7.61 -36.92 21.14
CA GLU A 13 6.15 -37.20 21.02
C GLU A 13 5.26 -36.02 21.39
N ASP A 14 5.65 -35.22 22.40
CA ASP A 14 4.94 -34.00 22.82
C ASP A 14 5.55 -32.71 22.21
N GLY A 15 6.40 -32.87 21.18
CA GLY A 15 7.09 -31.78 20.51
C GLY A 15 6.27 -31.13 19.38
N ILE A 16 6.86 -30.12 18.75
CA ILE A 16 6.25 -29.43 17.61
C ILE A 16 6.12 -30.39 16.42
N ASN A 17 4.90 -30.58 15.92
CA ASN A 17 4.62 -31.38 14.71
C ASN A 17 3.72 -30.59 13.77
N GLU A 18 4.27 -30.11 12.66
CA GLU A 18 3.55 -29.25 11.73
C GLU A 18 3.75 -29.64 10.27
N THR A 19 2.72 -29.40 9.47
CA THR A 19 2.82 -29.47 8.02
C THR A 19 2.85 -28.06 7.45
N ALA A 20 3.99 -27.73 6.83
CA ALA A 20 4.22 -26.43 6.23
C ALA A 20 4.98 -26.55 4.90
N SER A 21 4.92 -25.47 4.11
CA SER A 21 5.62 -25.34 2.83
C SER A 21 6.96 -24.66 3.03
N VAL A 22 8.05 -25.38 2.77
CA VAL A 22 9.41 -24.83 2.85
C VAL A 22 9.83 -24.29 1.48
N ARG A 23 10.05 -22.98 1.36
CA ARG A 23 10.60 -22.36 0.15
C ARG A 23 12.11 -22.41 0.18
N ILE A 24 12.72 -23.15 -0.74
CA ILE A 24 14.19 -23.33 -0.84
C ILE A 24 14.94 -21.98 -0.97
N GLU A 25 14.30 -20.97 -1.56
CA GLU A 25 14.85 -19.61 -1.68
C GLU A 25 14.97 -18.85 -0.35
N GLN A 26 14.13 -19.21 0.65
CA GLN A 26 14.16 -18.59 1.97
C GLN A 26 15.21 -19.22 2.91
N ILE A 27 15.80 -20.35 2.51
CA ILE A 27 16.86 -21.03 3.27
C ILE A 27 18.18 -20.31 3.02
N VAL A 28 18.73 -19.74 4.09
CA VAL A 28 19.94 -18.89 4.05
C VAL A 28 21.20 -19.74 4.14
N ASP A 29 21.20 -20.78 4.98
CA ASP A 29 22.37 -21.64 5.14
C ASP A 29 22.59 -22.56 3.94
N ALA A 30 23.77 -22.49 3.34
CA ALA A 30 24.11 -23.21 2.12
C ALA A 30 24.13 -24.74 2.31
N ALA A 31 24.53 -25.24 3.48
CA ALA A 31 24.61 -26.68 3.74
C ALA A 31 23.21 -27.27 3.95
N VAL A 32 22.37 -26.57 4.71
CA VAL A 32 20.94 -26.92 4.85
C VAL A 32 20.24 -26.84 3.50
N LYS A 33 20.47 -25.79 2.71
CA LYS A 33 19.89 -25.68 1.38
C LYS A 33 20.30 -26.86 0.49
N ALA A 34 21.57 -27.25 0.51
CA ALA A 34 22.06 -28.38 -0.26
C ALA A 34 21.45 -29.72 0.16
N SER A 35 21.15 -29.93 1.45
CA SER A 35 20.51 -31.17 1.91
C SER A 35 19.05 -31.32 1.48
N LEU A 36 18.38 -30.20 1.15
CA LEU A 36 17.01 -30.18 0.67
C LEU A 36 16.86 -30.35 -0.85
N VAL A 37 17.93 -30.10 -1.60
CA VAL A 37 17.92 -30.17 -3.07
C VAL A 37 17.97 -31.62 -3.53
N GLY A 38 17.04 -32.01 -4.41
CA GLY A 38 16.98 -33.35 -4.99
C GLY A 38 16.15 -34.35 -4.19
N LEU A 39 15.63 -33.96 -3.02
CA LEU A 39 14.68 -34.76 -2.25
C LEU A 39 13.40 -35.02 -3.05
N LYS A 40 12.83 -36.20 -2.85
CA LYS A 40 11.60 -36.68 -3.44
C LYS A 40 10.52 -36.86 -2.38
N LYS A 41 9.30 -37.12 -2.83
CA LYS A 41 8.20 -37.48 -1.93
C LYS A 41 8.62 -38.67 -1.05
N ASP A 42 8.27 -38.57 0.23
CA ASP A 42 8.55 -39.50 1.32
C ASP A 42 10.03 -39.59 1.75
N ASP A 43 10.93 -38.81 1.14
CA ASP A 43 12.29 -38.65 1.68
C ASP A 43 12.26 -37.94 3.04
N VAL A 44 13.22 -38.32 3.88
CA VAL A 44 13.37 -37.82 5.25
C VAL A 44 14.76 -37.24 5.42
N VAL A 45 14.83 -36.03 5.96
CA VAL A 45 16.09 -35.35 6.27
C VAL A 45 15.99 -34.66 7.63
N GLU A 46 17.10 -34.59 8.34
CA GLU A 46 17.23 -33.78 9.55
C GLU A 46 17.52 -32.33 9.17
N LEU A 47 16.78 -31.41 9.77
CA LEU A 47 16.78 -29.99 9.48
C LEU A 47 17.06 -29.20 10.76
N ASP A 48 18.17 -28.47 10.78
CA ASP A 48 18.42 -27.42 11.76
C ASP A 48 17.65 -26.16 11.31
N ILE A 49 16.49 -25.93 11.93
CA ILE A 49 15.57 -24.87 11.52
C ILE A 49 16.11 -23.46 11.86
N GLN A 50 16.90 -23.34 12.94
CA GLN A 50 17.53 -22.08 13.32
C GLN A 50 18.57 -21.69 12.28
N LYS A 51 19.43 -22.63 11.91
CA LYS A 51 20.43 -22.43 10.87
C LYS A 51 19.80 -22.19 9.49
N ALA A 52 18.74 -22.92 9.15
CA ALA A 52 18.01 -22.76 7.90
C ALA A 52 17.55 -21.31 7.65
N PHE A 53 17.03 -20.64 8.69
CA PHE A 53 16.46 -19.29 8.60
C PHE A 53 17.33 -18.22 9.27
N ALA A 54 18.60 -18.51 9.53
CA ALA A 54 19.55 -17.59 10.17
C ALA A 54 19.05 -16.98 11.50
N ASN A 55 18.35 -17.78 12.32
CA ASN A 55 17.72 -17.40 13.58
C ASN A 55 16.64 -16.30 13.45
N ASP A 56 16.00 -16.18 12.28
CA ASP A 56 14.85 -15.29 12.07
C ASP A 56 13.60 -15.86 12.75
N ALA A 57 13.33 -15.40 13.97
CA ALA A 57 12.23 -15.88 14.81
C ALA A 57 10.86 -15.76 14.14
N ALA A 58 10.60 -14.69 13.39
CA ALA A 58 9.32 -14.47 12.71
C ALA A 58 9.08 -15.52 11.60
N LYS A 59 10.12 -15.84 10.81
CA LYS A 59 10.01 -16.89 9.78
C LYS A 59 9.82 -18.28 10.39
N ILE A 60 10.55 -18.59 11.46
CA ILE A 60 10.47 -19.88 12.15
C ILE A 60 9.10 -20.04 12.82
N ALA A 61 8.62 -19.00 13.50
CA ALA A 61 7.30 -18.93 14.10
C ALA A 61 6.20 -19.16 13.07
N GLY A 62 6.25 -18.47 11.92
CA GLY A 62 5.30 -18.66 10.83
C GLY A 62 5.34 -20.06 10.21
N LEU A 63 6.52 -20.67 10.10
CA LEU A 63 6.68 -22.02 9.55
C LEU A 63 6.15 -23.11 10.49
N LEU A 64 6.42 -22.96 11.79
CA LEU A 64 6.07 -23.93 12.84
C LEU A 64 4.74 -23.60 13.55
N LYS A 65 4.06 -22.51 13.18
CA LYS A 65 2.82 -22.01 13.80
C LYS A 65 2.91 -21.88 15.33
N ILE A 66 4.04 -21.37 15.80
CA ILE A 66 4.28 -21.04 17.21
C ILE A 66 4.44 -19.52 17.36
N ASP A 67 4.51 -19.01 18.58
CA ASP A 67 4.85 -17.62 18.83
C ASP A 67 6.35 -17.34 18.63
N GLU A 68 6.69 -16.07 18.40
CA GLU A 68 8.07 -15.64 18.12
C GLU A 68 9.01 -15.83 19.32
N GLU A 69 8.52 -15.74 20.55
CA GLU A 69 9.33 -15.94 21.77
C GLU A 69 9.79 -17.40 21.85
N THR A 70 8.85 -18.35 21.72
CA THR A 70 9.14 -19.78 21.64
C THR A 70 10.07 -20.11 20.46
N ALA A 71 9.88 -19.46 19.30
CA ALA A 71 10.73 -19.67 18.13
C ALA A 71 12.17 -19.16 18.34
N ALA A 72 12.36 -18.04 19.04
CA ALA A 72 13.67 -17.48 19.33
C ALA A 72 14.50 -18.39 20.25
N ASP A 73 13.86 -19.04 21.22
CA ASP A 73 14.53 -19.92 22.18
C ASP A 73 14.63 -21.39 21.74
N LEU A 74 14.01 -21.74 20.60
CA LEU A 74 13.95 -23.12 20.10
C LEU A 74 15.33 -23.65 19.70
N LYS A 75 15.86 -24.60 20.48
CA LYS A 75 17.14 -25.27 20.22
C LYS A 75 16.93 -26.76 19.94
N SER A 76 16.32 -27.05 18.79
CA SER A 76 15.96 -28.40 18.40
C SER A 76 16.13 -28.61 16.91
N ASN A 77 16.61 -29.79 16.52
CA ASN A 77 16.53 -30.24 15.14
C ASN A 77 15.12 -30.78 14.85
N PHE A 78 14.78 -30.81 13.57
CA PHE A 78 13.50 -31.31 13.07
C PHE A 78 13.73 -32.40 12.04
N ARG A 79 12.90 -33.43 12.08
CA ARG A 79 12.75 -34.37 10.98
C ARG A 79 11.81 -33.77 9.95
N LEU A 80 12.33 -33.43 8.79
CA LEU A 80 11.54 -33.06 7.63
C LEU A 80 11.22 -34.32 6.82
N THR A 81 9.93 -34.67 6.76
CA THR A 81 9.40 -35.65 5.80
C THR A 81 8.72 -34.92 4.64
N VAL A 82 9.20 -35.15 3.42
CA VAL A 82 8.71 -34.50 2.21
C VAL A 82 7.36 -35.10 1.80
N LYS A 83 6.28 -34.31 1.87
CA LYS A 83 4.92 -34.78 1.46
C LYS A 83 4.65 -34.53 -0.03
N ASN A 84 5.15 -33.42 -0.56
CA ASN A 84 5.04 -33.01 -1.95
C ASN A 84 6.21 -32.11 -2.33
N VAL A 85 6.55 -32.08 -3.62
CA VAL A 85 7.52 -31.16 -4.20
C VAL A 85 6.81 -30.40 -5.31
N ASN A 86 6.65 -29.09 -5.11
CA ASN A 86 6.05 -28.21 -6.11
C ASN A 86 7.17 -27.40 -6.77
N ARG A 87 7.10 -27.24 -8.10
CA ARG A 87 7.96 -26.32 -8.85
C ARG A 87 7.09 -25.16 -9.31
N LEU A 88 7.59 -23.95 -9.08
CA LEU A 88 7.02 -22.75 -9.69
C LEU A 88 7.79 -22.54 -10.99
N GLU A 89 7.06 -22.54 -12.10
CA GLU A 89 7.59 -22.20 -13.41
C GLU A 89 6.82 -20.97 -13.91
N GLU A 90 7.48 -20.14 -14.70
CA GLU A 90 6.81 -19.02 -15.35
C GLU A 90 5.69 -19.58 -16.22
N SER A 91 4.50 -18.97 -16.13
CA SER A 91 3.39 -19.36 -17.00
C SER A 91 3.72 -18.93 -18.43
N ASP A 92 3.36 -19.77 -19.39
CA ASP A 92 3.34 -19.35 -20.79
C ASP A 92 2.41 -18.15 -20.96
N LEU A 93 2.83 -17.19 -21.80
CA LEU A 93 2.01 -16.03 -22.18
C LEU A 93 0.94 -16.46 -23.19
N ASN A 94 -0.07 -17.18 -22.70
CA ASN A 94 -1.17 -17.73 -23.47
C ASN A 94 -2.53 -17.22 -22.97
N GLN A 95 -3.60 -17.61 -23.67
CA GLN A 95 -4.96 -17.15 -23.36
C GLN A 95 -5.37 -17.47 -21.91
N GLU A 96 -5.05 -18.64 -21.38
CA GLU A 96 -5.39 -19.01 -20.00
C GLU A 96 -4.71 -18.07 -18.99
N PHE A 97 -3.46 -17.68 -19.25
CA PHE A 97 -2.75 -16.73 -18.41
C PHE A 97 -3.33 -15.31 -18.50
N PHE A 98 -3.67 -14.86 -19.72
CA PHE A 98 -4.27 -13.55 -19.96
C PHE A 98 -5.65 -13.43 -19.31
N ASP A 99 -6.50 -14.46 -19.47
CA ASP A 99 -7.84 -14.50 -18.90
C ASP A 99 -7.83 -14.50 -17.36
N LYS A 100 -6.82 -15.11 -16.74
CA LYS A 100 -6.64 -15.08 -15.28
C LYS A 100 -6.36 -13.69 -14.74
N LEU A 101 -5.68 -12.84 -15.51
CA LEU A 101 -5.28 -11.50 -15.07
C LEU A 101 -6.29 -10.44 -15.48
N PHE A 102 -6.83 -10.52 -16.69
CA PHE A 102 -7.67 -9.48 -17.27
C PHE A 102 -9.12 -9.91 -17.50
N GLY A 103 -9.48 -11.17 -17.25
CA GLY A 103 -10.79 -11.74 -17.57
C GLY A 103 -10.89 -12.21 -19.01
N GLU A 104 -11.83 -13.14 -19.25
CA GLU A 104 -11.99 -13.83 -20.52
C GLU A 104 -12.22 -12.88 -21.69
N GLY A 105 -11.39 -13.00 -22.73
CA GLY A 105 -11.56 -12.28 -23.99
C GLY A 105 -11.16 -10.79 -23.97
N ASN A 106 -10.65 -10.28 -22.85
CA ASN A 106 -10.18 -8.89 -22.75
C ASN A 106 -8.77 -8.67 -23.30
N VAL A 107 -7.93 -9.71 -23.27
CA VAL A 107 -6.57 -9.72 -23.83
C VAL A 107 -6.37 -11.05 -24.55
N THR A 108 -6.00 -10.99 -25.83
CA THR A 108 -5.95 -12.18 -26.69
C THR A 108 -4.57 -12.47 -27.28
N THR A 109 -3.66 -11.50 -27.18
CA THR A 109 -2.30 -11.62 -27.72
C THR A 109 -1.25 -11.17 -26.72
N GLU A 110 -0.02 -11.64 -26.90
CA GLU A 110 1.13 -11.19 -26.10
C GLU A 110 1.38 -9.67 -26.24
N GLU A 111 1.13 -9.11 -27.44
CA GLU A 111 1.26 -7.66 -27.68
C GLU A 111 0.24 -6.86 -26.88
N GLU A 112 -1.03 -7.29 -26.89
CA GLU A 112 -2.09 -6.69 -26.06
C GLU A 112 -1.79 -6.83 -24.57
N PHE A 113 -1.27 -8.00 -24.15
CA PHE A 113 -0.86 -8.24 -22.77
C PHE A 113 0.22 -7.25 -22.33
N LYS A 114 1.30 -7.11 -23.10
CA LYS A 114 2.38 -6.16 -22.81
C LYS A 114 1.89 -4.72 -22.82
N ALA A 115 1.01 -4.36 -23.75
CA ALA A 115 0.41 -3.03 -23.82
C ALA A 115 -0.42 -2.74 -22.56
N LYS A 116 -1.23 -3.69 -22.10
CA LYS A 116 -2.05 -3.55 -20.88
C LYS A 116 -1.20 -3.38 -19.63
N ILE A 117 -0.17 -4.22 -19.45
CA ILE A 117 0.76 -4.08 -18.33
C ILE A 117 1.49 -2.74 -18.39
N THR A 118 1.91 -2.30 -19.58
CA THR A 118 2.57 -1.00 -19.77
C THR A 118 1.65 0.15 -19.38
N GLU A 119 0.41 0.14 -19.87
CA GLU A 119 -0.63 1.12 -19.53
C GLU A 119 -0.87 1.19 -18.01
N GLU A 120 -0.94 0.05 -17.32
CA GLU A 120 -1.09 0.01 -15.87
C GLU A 120 0.10 0.65 -15.15
N GLN A 121 1.33 0.30 -15.56
CA GLN A 121 2.54 0.88 -14.98
C GLN A 121 2.64 2.39 -15.25
N GLU A 122 2.33 2.84 -16.46
CA GLU A 122 2.30 4.26 -16.82
C GLU A 122 1.27 5.04 -16.00
N ASN A 123 0.08 4.48 -15.81
CA ASN A 123 -0.96 5.09 -14.99
C ASN A 123 -0.54 5.23 -13.52
N MET A 124 0.13 4.22 -12.96
CA MET A 124 0.70 4.31 -11.61
C MET A 124 1.76 5.41 -11.52
N LEU A 125 2.72 5.42 -12.45
CA LEU A 125 3.79 6.43 -12.46
C LEU A 125 3.26 7.85 -12.68
N LYS A 126 2.20 8.01 -13.48
CA LYS A 126 1.52 9.29 -13.67
C LYS A 126 0.90 9.79 -12.38
N GLN A 127 0.24 8.93 -11.61
CA GLN A 127 -0.34 9.29 -10.31
C GLN A 127 0.75 9.70 -9.32
N ASP A 128 1.85 8.94 -9.26
CA ASP A 128 2.99 9.26 -8.40
C ASP A 128 3.61 10.61 -8.76
N SER A 129 3.86 10.85 -10.05
CA SER A 129 4.41 12.12 -10.53
C SER A 129 3.48 13.31 -10.27
N GLU A 130 2.17 13.14 -10.44
CA GLU A 130 1.19 14.18 -10.15
C GLU A 130 1.16 14.51 -8.65
N ARG A 131 1.20 13.50 -7.78
CA ARG A 131 1.27 13.71 -6.33
C ARG A 131 2.53 14.48 -5.93
N LYS A 132 3.68 14.10 -6.49
CA LYS A 132 4.94 14.82 -6.24
C LYS A 132 4.85 16.28 -6.68
N LEU A 133 4.28 16.54 -7.87
CA LEU A 133 4.09 17.89 -8.37
C LEU A 133 3.15 18.71 -7.47
N GLN A 134 2.07 18.11 -6.96
CA GLN A 134 1.16 18.77 -6.01
C GLN A 134 1.89 19.16 -4.71
N ASP A 135 2.71 18.27 -4.16
CA ASP A 135 3.53 18.58 -2.97
C ASP A 135 4.53 19.71 -3.25
N GLU A 136 5.16 19.74 -4.44
CA GLU A 136 6.06 20.83 -4.83
C GLU A 136 5.31 22.15 -5.00
N ILE A 137 4.14 22.15 -5.63
CA ILE A 137 3.29 23.33 -5.79
C ILE A 137 2.85 23.86 -4.42
N TYR A 138 2.42 22.97 -3.52
CA TYR A 138 2.03 23.31 -2.16
C TYR A 138 3.17 24.04 -1.43
N ASN A 139 4.36 23.44 -1.41
CA ASN A 139 5.52 24.01 -0.74
C ASN A 139 5.97 25.33 -1.40
N TYR A 140 5.96 25.38 -2.73
CA TYR A 140 6.29 26.58 -3.49
C TYR A 140 5.34 27.73 -3.15
N ALA A 141 4.03 27.49 -3.19
CA ALA A 141 3.03 28.50 -2.86
C ALA A 141 3.18 29.03 -1.42
N LEU A 142 3.36 28.14 -0.44
CA LEU A 142 3.62 28.54 0.95
C LEU A 142 4.89 29.37 1.10
N SER A 143 5.95 29.07 0.33
CA SER A 143 7.19 29.85 0.34
C SER A 143 7.05 31.25 -0.28
N LYS A 144 6.07 31.45 -1.15
CA LYS A 144 5.84 32.71 -1.88
C LYS A 144 4.84 33.63 -1.20
N VAL A 145 3.94 33.09 -0.40
CA VAL A 145 2.87 33.83 0.25
C VAL A 145 3.22 33.99 1.74
N ASP A 146 3.85 35.12 2.07
CA ASP A 146 4.19 35.44 3.46
C ASP A 146 3.07 36.25 4.13
N PHE A 147 2.47 35.66 5.16
CA PHE A 147 1.55 36.33 6.07
C PHE A 147 1.59 35.66 7.44
N ALA A 148 1.37 36.48 8.48
CA ALA A 148 1.32 36.03 9.85
C ALA A 148 -0.09 35.53 10.20
N LEU A 149 -0.15 34.38 10.88
CA LEU A 149 -1.36 33.91 11.53
C LEU A 149 -1.41 34.47 12.97
N PRO A 150 -2.61 34.68 13.53
CA PRO A 150 -2.75 35.09 14.93
C PRO A 150 -2.54 33.90 15.87
N ASP A 151 -1.29 33.46 16.01
CA ASP A 151 -0.98 32.14 16.60
C ASP A 151 -1.50 31.96 18.04
N GLU A 152 -1.34 32.98 18.88
CA GLU A 152 -1.84 32.97 20.26
C GLU A 152 -3.36 32.87 20.35
N PHE A 153 -4.08 33.37 19.35
CA PHE A 153 -5.53 33.19 19.27
C PHE A 153 -5.87 31.76 18.83
N LEU A 154 -5.21 31.25 17.80
CA LEU A 154 -5.47 29.93 17.24
C LEU A 154 -5.18 28.81 18.25
N LYS A 155 -4.05 28.88 18.96
CA LYS A 155 -3.70 27.94 20.04
C LYS A 155 -4.76 27.90 21.14
N ARG A 156 -5.22 29.07 21.59
CA ARG A 156 -6.30 29.19 22.59
C ARG A 156 -7.63 28.66 22.06
N TRP A 157 -7.95 28.95 20.80
CA TRP A 157 -9.16 28.49 20.15
C TRP A 157 -9.18 26.96 20.02
N LEU A 158 -8.09 26.35 19.59
CA LEU A 158 -7.96 24.88 19.47
C LEU A 158 -8.23 24.19 20.81
N LYS A 159 -7.60 24.66 21.90
CA LYS A 159 -7.87 24.15 23.26
C LYS A 159 -9.32 24.31 23.69
N ALA A 160 -9.94 25.45 23.36
CA ALA A 160 -11.33 25.71 23.71
C ALA A 160 -12.31 24.82 22.92
N THR A 161 -11.97 24.45 21.69
CA THR A 161 -12.82 23.59 20.84
C THR A 161 -12.59 22.09 21.04
N ASN A 162 -11.45 21.71 21.61
CA ASN A 162 -11.11 20.33 21.91
C ASN A 162 -10.52 20.22 23.31
N GLU A 163 -11.38 20.04 24.31
CA GLU A 163 -11.00 19.94 25.74
C GLU A 163 -10.04 18.77 26.04
N LYS A 164 -9.89 17.81 25.12
CA LYS A 164 -8.99 16.65 25.27
C LYS A 164 -7.58 16.91 24.74
N LEU A 165 -7.36 18.00 24.02
CA LEU A 165 -6.06 18.32 23.43
C LEU A 165 -5.08 18.75 24.53
N SER A 166 -4.04 17.97 24.75
CA SER A 166 -2.99 18.30 25.71
C SER A 166 -2.06 19.40 25.20
N ASP A 167 -1.31 20.01 26.11
CA ASP A 167 -0.34 21.06 25.79
C ASP A 167 0.80 20.52 24.93
N GLU A 168 1.25 19.29 25.19
CA GLU A 168 2.30 18.60 24.42
C GLU A 168 1.84 18.29 23.00
N GLU A 169 0.61 17.77 22.83
CA GLU A 169 0.04 17.51 21.50
C GLU A 169 -0.17 18.79 20.71
N LEU A 170 -0.61 19.87 21.37
CA LEU A 170 -0.77 21.17 20.73
C LEU A 170 0.58 21.71 20.27
N GLU A 171 1.60 21.70 21.13
CA GLU A 171 2.91 22.25 20.77
C GLU A 171 3.59 21.44 19.66
N GLY A 172 3.47 20.11 19.69
CA GLY A 172 3.99 19.23 18.63
C GLY A 172 3.23 19.32 17.30
N GLY A 173 1.92 19.60 17.32
CA GLY A 173 1.07 19.60 16.12
C GLY A 173 0.72 20.98 15.55
N TYR A 174 1.00 22.07 16.29
CA TYR A 174 0.55 23.41 15.92
C TYR A 174 1.16 23.89 14.59
N ASP A 175 2.43 23.63 14.35
CA ASP A 175 3.12 24.11 13.14
C ASP A 175 2.50 23.50 11.87
N ASP A 176 2.14 22.22 11.92
CA ASP A 176 1.47 21.54 10.80
C ASP A 176 0.03 22.03 10.63
N PHE A 177 -0.70 22.27 11.73
CA PHE A 177 -2.00 22.93 11.67
C PHE A 177 -1.90 24.32 11.02
N ALA A 178 -0.93 25.14 11.43
CA ALA A 178 -0.72 26.48 10.91
C ALA A 178 -0.38 26.46 9.41
N LYS A 179 0.51 25.56 8.96
CA LYS A 179 0.81 25.36 7.54
C LYS A 179 -0.44 24.97 6.74
N ASN A 180 -1.22 24.01 7.24
CA ASN A 180 -2.46 23.58 6.59
C ASN A 180 -3.48 24.72 6.52
N LEU A 181 -3.66 25.49 7.60
CA LEU A 181 -4.54 26.65 7.59
C LEU A 181 -4.08 27.70 6.57
N LYS A 182 -2.77 27.98 6.49
CA LYS A 182 -2.23 28.90 5.47
C LYS A 182 -2.58 28.42 4.07
N TRP A 183 -2.36 27.14 3.78
CA TRP A 183 -2.71 26.57 2.49
C TRP A 183 -4.21 26.69 2.19
N THR A 184 -5.09 26.33 3.13
CA THR A 184 -6.54 26.50 2.97
C THR A 184 -6.93 27.95 2.64
N LEU A 185 -6.28 28.93 3.27
CA LEU A 185 -6.52 30.35 2.97
C LEU A 185 -6.05 30.73 1.56
N ILE A 186 -4.91 30.22 1.10
CA ILE A 186 -4.40 30.38 -0.27
C ILE A 186 -5.38 29.76 -1.27
N GLU A 187 -5.81 28.52 -1.06
CA GLU A 187 -6.80 27.84 -1.90
C GLU A 187 -8.09 28.66 -2.02
N ASN A 188 -8.65 29.07 -0.88
CA ASN A 188 -9.88 29.87 -0.86
C ASN A 188 -9.70 31.19 -1.62
N LYS A 189 -8.52 31.82 -1.53
CA LYS A 189 -8.21 33.05 -2.27
C LYS A 189 -8.10 32.82 -3.77
N ILE A 190 -7.52 31.70 -4.20
CA ILE A 190 -7.42 31.32 -5.62
C ILE A 190 -8.79 31.03 -6.18
N ILE A 191 -9.59 30.20 -5.49
CA ILE A 191 -10.93 29.81 -5.92
C ILE A 191 -11.83 31.03 -6.06
N THR A 192 -11.92 31.87 -5.02
CA THR A 192 -12.77 33.06 -5.04
C THR A 192 -12.24 34.14 -5.98
N GLY A 193 -10.93 34.38 -6.01
CA GLY A 193 -10.30 35.40 -6.84
C GLY A 193 -10.41 35.13 -8.34
N ASN A 194 -10.58 33.86 -8.73
CA ASN A 194 -10.69 33.44 -10.13
C ASN A 194 -12.07 32.93 -10.51
N ASN A 195 -13.07 33.08 -9.63
CA ASN A 195 -14.44 32.59 -9.83
C ASN A 195 -14.48 31.11 -10.25
N ILE A 196 -13.63 30.28 -9.64
CA ILE A 196 -13.60 28.86 -9.91
C ILE A 196 -14.82 28.23 -9.25
N GLU A 197 -15.78 27.82 -10.07
CA GLU A 197 -17.00 27.15 -9.61
C GLU A 197 -16.71 25.66 -9.41
N ILE A 198 -17.16 25.10 -8.28
CA ILE A 198 -17.16 23.65 -8.05
C ILE A 198 -18.57 23.14 -8.36
N LYS A 199 -18.66 22.27 -9.36
CA LYS A 199 -19.94 21.76 -9.83
C LYS A 199 -20.25 20.42 -9.20
N TYR A 200 -21.54 20.14 -9.05
CA TYR A 200 -22.01 18.89 -8.44
C TYR A 200 -21.56 17.66 -9.24
N ASP A 201 -21.52 17.72 -10.57
CA ASP A 201 -21.07 16.61 -11.42
C ASP A 201 -19.60 16.25 -11.18
N GLU A 202 -18.75 17.24 -10.87
CA GLU A 202 -17.35 17.01 -10.52
C GLU A 202 -17.21 16.35 -9.14
N VAL A 203 -17.96 16.84 -8.14
CA VAL A 203 -18.06 16.23 -6.80
C VAL A 203 -18.57 14.80 -6.90
N PHE A 204 -19.60 14.58 -7.70
CA PHE A 204 -20.16 13.25 -7.94
C PHE A 204 -19.13 12.32 -8.60
N SER A 205 -18.43 12.80 -9.62
CA SER A 205 -17.41 12.03 -10.34
C SER A 205 -16.26 11.61 -9.41
N VAL A 206 -15.73 12.54 -8.60
CA VAL A 206 -14.65 12.24 -7.65
C VAL A 206 -15.13 11.27 -6.57
N ALA A 207 -16.32 11.48 -5.98
CA ALA A 207 -16.89 10.55 -5.01
C ALA A 207 -17.04 9.14 -5.60
N LYS A 208 -17.54 9.05 -6.84
CA LYS A 208 -17.70 7.79 -7.57
C LYS A 208 -16.37 7.06 -7.74
N GLN A 209 -15.33 7.77 -8.17
CA GLN A 209 -13.98 7.21 -8.32
C GLN A 209 -13.39 6.73 -6.99
N ARG A 210 -13.61 7.46 -5.89
CA ARG A 210 -13.13 7.07 -4.55
C ARG A 210 -13.81 5.80 -4.04
N LEU A 211 -15.13 5.70 -4.20
CA LEU A 211 -15.88 4.51 -3.83
C LEU A 211 -15.45 3.31 -4.67
N ASP A 212 -15.31 3.49 -5.97
CA ASP A 212 -14.86 2.45 -6.89
C ASP A 212 -13.49 1.88 -6.52
N ALA A 213 -12.52 2.76 -6.24
CA ALA A 213 -11.21 2.36 -5.75
C ALA A 213 -11.28 1.61 -4.40
N GLN A 214 -12.13 2.07 -3.48
CA GLN A 214 -12.34 1.41 -2.19
C GLN A 214 -12.96 0.01 -2.36
N PHE A 215 -13.96 -0.14 -3.23
CA PHE A 215 -14.60 -1.43 -3.49
C PHE A 215 -13.64 -2.43 -4.12
N ARG A 216 -12.87 -2.01 -5.13
CA ARG A 216 -11.84 -2.87 -5.75
C ARG A 216 -10.79 -3.37 -4.78
N MET A 217 -10.54 -2.66 -3.68
CA MET A 217 -9.60 -3.10 -2.65
C MET A 217 -10.10 -4.30 -1.85
N TYR A 218 -11.42 -4.49 -1.75
CA TYR A 218 -12.04 -5.56 -0.94
C TYR A 218 -12.82 -6.60 -1.75
N SER A 219 -13.15 -6.30 -3.01
CA SER A 219 -13.89 -7.20 -3.90
C SER A 219 -13.14 -7.41 -5.22
N PRO A 220 -12.87 -8.66 -5.62
CA PRO A 220 -12.30 -8.95 -6.94
C PRO A 220 -13.29 -8.69 -8.08
N GLN A 221 -14.59 -8.56 -7.79
CA GLN A 221 -15.61 -8.22 -8.78
C GLN A 221 -15.95 -6.73 -8.69
N PRO A 222 -15.83 -5.97 -9.80
CA PRO A 222 -16.19 -4.56 -9.83
C PRO A 222 -17.72 -4.39 -9.76
N LEU A 223 -18.17 -3.27 -9.21
CA LEU A 223 -19.58 -2.88 -9.25
C LEU A 223 -19.97 -2.43 -10.66
N THR A 224 -21.25 -2.60 -11.02
CA THR A 224 -21.76 -1.98 -12.25
C THR A 224 -21.79 -0.46 -12.09
N ASP A 225 -21.72 0.25 -13.22
CA ASP A 225 -21.75 1.72 -13.23
C ASP A 225 -23.00 2.29 -12.54
N GLU A 226 -24.14 1.60 -12.71
CA GLU A 226 -25.42 1.95 -12.09
C GLU A 226 -25.39 1.75 -10.56
N GLN A 227 -24.90 0.60 -10.07
CA GLN A 227 -24.77 0.33 -8.64
C GLN A 227 -23.84 1.34 -7.98
N LEU A 228 -22.69 1.58 -8.61
CA LEU A 228 -21.70 2.54 -8.14
C LEU A 228 -22.29 3.95 -8.10
N GLY A 229 -23.07 4.35 -9.10
CA GLY A 229 -23.80 5.61 -9.12
C GLY A 229 -24.79 5.74 -7.96
N GLN A 230 -25.60 4.70 -7.69
CA GLN A 230 -26.55 4.69 -6.57
C GLN A 230 -25.84 4.82 -5.20
N TYR A 231 -24.75 4.07 -4.99
CA TYR A 231 -23.95 4.20 -3.77
C TYR A 231 -23.31 5.58 -3.65
N THR A 232 -22.88 6.19 -4.76
CA THR A 232 -22.33 7.54 -4.76
C THR A 232 -23.35 8.57 -4.29
N VAL A 233 -24.60 8.48 -4.79
CA VAL A 233 -25.70 9.35 -4.32
C VAL A 233 -25.90 9.18 -2.81
N GLN A 234 -26.02 7.94 -2.33
CA GLN A 234 -26.22 7.66 -0.91
C GLN A 234 -25.04 8.15 -0.05
N TYR A 235 -23.82 7.97 -0.53
CA TYR A 235 -22.60 8.41 0.14
C TYR A 235 -22.57 9.94 0.30
N LEU A 236 -22.94 10.68 -0.73
CA LEU A 236 -23.00 12.15 -0.75
C LEU A 236 -24.22 12.74 -0.02
N GLN A 237 -25.23 11.94 0.33
CA GLN A 237 -26.32 12.41 1.21
C GLN A 237 -25.83 12.67 2.65
N ASN A 238 -24.76 11.99 3.08
CA ASN A 238 -24.11 12.31 4.32
C ASN A 238 -23.31 13.62 4.16
N LYS A 239 -23.65 14.63 4.95
CA LYS A 239 -23.05 15.97 4.88
C LYS A 239 -21.54 15.99 5.11
N GLU A 240 -21.03 15.14 5.99
CA GLU A 240 -19.60 15.04 6.27
C GLU A 240 -18.85 14.49 5.06
N ASN A 241 -19.38 13.42 4.46
CA ASN A 241 -18.84 12.85 3.22
C ASN A 241 -18.89 13.84 2.06
N ALA A 242 -20.02 14.53 1.88
CA ALA A 242 -20.19 15.54 0.84
C ALA A 242 -19.18 16.69 0.99
N ASN A 243 -19.03 17.20 2.21
CA ASN A 243 -18.05 18.24 2.51
C ASN A 243 -16.62 17.75 2.23
N ARG A 244 -16.29 16.52 2.61
CA ARG A 244 -14.96 15.95 2.37
C ARG A 244 -14.62 15.89 0.88
N ILE A 245 -15.53 15.38 0.05
CA ILE A 245 -15.32 15.31 -1.41
C ILE A 245 -15.32 16.70 -2.03
N PHE A 246 -16.15 17.62 -1.53
CA PHE A 246 -16.16 19.00 -2.00
C PHE A 246 -14.79 19.68 -1.78
N GLU A 247 -14.22 19.55 -0.57
CA GLU A 247 -12.89 20.09 -0.27
C GLU A 247 -11.80 19.42 -1.14
N GLU A 248 -11.93 18.11 -1.42
CA GLU A 248 -11.02 17.42 -2.34
C GLU A 248 -11.10 17.99 -3.77
N VAL A 249 -12.30 18.19 -4.32
CA VAL A 249 -12.48 18.82 -5.63
C VAL A 249 -11.94 20.25 -5.64
N LYS A 250 -12.14 21.00 -4.55
CA LYS A 250 -11.57 22.34 -4.39
C LYS A 250 -10.05 22.33 -4.47
N ALA A 251 -9.41 21.39 -3.77
CA ALA A 251 -7.96 21.23 -3.80
C ALA A 251 -7.46 20.88 -5.21
N LEU A 252 -8.08 19.90 -5.87
CA LEU A 252 -7.74 19.51 -7.25
C LEU A 252 -7.84 20.69 -8.22
N LYS A 253 -8.95 21.43 -8.18
CA LYS A 253 -9.14 22.63 -9.01
C LYS A 253 -8.14 23.73 -8.71
N THR A 254 -7.72 23.87 -7.46
CA THR A 254 -6.67 24.82 -7.08
C THR A 254 -5.34 24.43 -7.72
N PHE A 255 -4.93 23.15 -7.62
CA PHE A 255 -3.72 22.67 -8.28
C PHE A 255 -3.78 22.82 -9.81
N ASP A 256 -4.91 22.46 -10.43
CA ASP A 256 -5.10 22.62 -11.87
C ASP A 256 -5.01 24.08 -12.32
N TYR A 257 -5.61 25.00 -11.56
CA TYR A 257 -5.47 26.43 -11.84
C TYR A 257 -4.02 26.88 -11.69
N ILE A 258 -3.33 26.50 -10.60
CA ILE A 258 -1.93 26.88 -10.39
C ILE A 258 -1.07 26.36 -11.56
N LYS A 259 -1.20 25.08 -11.95
CA LYS A 259 -0.51 24.48 -13.10
C LYS A 259 -0.75 25.26 -14.40
N SER A 260 -1.93 25.87 -14.57
CA SER A 260 -2.26 26.66 -15.76
C SER A 260 -1.58 28.04 -15.82
N VAL A 261 -1.13 28.58 -14.67
CA VAL A 261 -0.54 29.91 -14.58
C VAL A 261 0.95 29.92 -14.21
N ILE A 262 1.50 28.78 -13.78
CA ILE A 262 2.94 28.62 -13.53
C ILE A 262 3.65 27.98 -14.72
N THR A 263 4.97 28.12 -14.77
CA THR A 263 5.80 27.35 -15.70
C THR A 263 6.21 26.04 -15.06
N LEU A 264 5.92 24.92 -15.72
CA LEU A 264 6.35 23.59 -15.31
C LEU A 264 7.65 23.23 -16.05
N ASP A 265 8.65 22.77 -15.30
CA ASP A 265 9.91 22.27 -15.83
C ASP A 265 9.87 20.74 -15.88
N ASN A 266 9.69 20.18 -17.08
CA ASN A 266 9.60 18.74 -17.27
C ASN A 266 10.99 18.11 -17.23
N LYS A 267 11.21 17.19 -16.28
CA LYS A 267 12.47 16.47 -16.12
C LYS A 267 12.26 14.99 -16.36
N GLU A 268 13.04 14.43 -17.29
CA GLU A 268 13.13 12.99 -17.47
C GLU A 268 14.03 12.41 -16.40
N ILE A 269 13.50 11.49 -15.60
CA ILE A 269 14.20 10.81 -14.51
C ILE A 269 13.81 9.35 -14.47
N THR A 270 14.69 8.52 -13.93
CA THR A 270 14.43 7.09 -13.74
C THR A 270 13.51 6.84 -12.54
N ARG A 271 12.83 5.69 -12.52
CA ARG A 271 12.03 5.25 -11.35
C ARG A 271 12.85 5.24 -10.05
N SER A 272 14.12 4.87 -10.12
CA SER A 272 15.00 4.82 -8.93
C SER A 272 15.33 6.22 -8.40
N GLU A 273 15.46 7.21 -9.27
CA GLU A 273 15.67 8.60 -8.89
C GLU A 273 14.37 9.21 -8.34
N PHE A 274 13.23 8.93 -8.98
CA PHE A 274 11.92 9.38 -8.51
C PHE A 274 11.63 8.89 -7.08
N ALA A 275 11.96 7.64 -6.77
CA ALA A 275 11.77 7.06 -5.43
C ALA A 275 12.61 7.73 -4.31
N LYS A 276 13.57 8.59 -4.65
CA LYS A 276 14.41 9.34 -3.68
C LYS A 276 13.95 10.77 -3.45
N LEU A 277 12.95 11.25 -4.21
CA LEU A 277 12.37 12.60 -4.10
C LEU A 277 11.27 12.64 -3.04
#